data_AF-A0A3Q3G4B7-F1
#
_entry.id   AF-A0A3Q3G4B7-F1
#
_cell.length_a   1.000
_cell.length_b   1.000
_cell.length_c   1.000
_cell.angle_alpha   90.00
_cell.angle_beta   90.00
_cell.angle_gamma   90.00
#
_symmetry.space_group_name_H-M   'P 1'
#
loop_
_entity.id
_entity.type
_entity.pdbx_description
1 polymer ?
#
loop_
_entity_poly.entity_id
_entity_poly.type
_entity_poly.pdbx_seq_one_letter_code
_entity_poly.pdbx_strand_id
1 'polypeptide(L)'
;MTKANARERSRMHGLNDALENLRTIMPCHSKTQKLSKIETLRLARNYICALSEALEGGLSTESRAFMDTLQMTGCNHDPLYLVCHSEYICKIRRFSQ
;
A
#
# COMPACT_ATOMS: atom_id res chain seq x y z
N MET A 1 36.66 3.66 13.29
CA MET A 1 35.58 3.50 12.29
C MET A 1 34.19 3.26 12.91
N THR A 2 33.86 3.87 14.06
CA THR A 2 32.69 3.47 14.86
C THR A 2 31.54 4.48 14.88
N LYS A 3 31.81 5.79 14.77
CA LYS A 3 30.78 6.84 14.80
C LYS A 3 29.96 6.94 13.50
N ALA A 4 30.61 6.83 12.34
CA ALA A 4 29.94 6.89 11.04
C ALA A 4 28.99 5.69 10.82
N ASN A 5 29.42 4.48 11.20
CA ASN A 5 28.61 3.26 11.06
C ASN A 5 27.39 3.26 11.99
N ALA A 6 27.50 3.86 13.18
CA ALA A 6 26.37 4.04 14.08
C ALA A 6 25.33 5.01 13.50
N ARG A 7 25.80 6.12 12.92
CA ARG A 7 24.95 7.08 12.23
C ARG A 7 24.22 6.46 11.03
N GLU A 8 24.91 5.68 10.22
CA GLU A 8 24.29 5.04 9.05
C GLU A 8 23.25 4.00 9.45
N ARG A 9 23.50 3.22 10.52
CA ARG A 9 22.49 2.32 11.09
C ARG A 9 21.24 3.07 11.53
N SER A 10 21.39 4.19 12.25
CA SER A 10 20.26 5.02 12.67
C SER A 10 19.47 5.58 11.48
N ARG A 11 20.17 6.04 10.43
CA ARG A 11 19.53 6.50 9.18
C ARG A 11 18.73 5.37 8.52
N MET A 12 19.31 4.18 8.43
CA MET A 12 18.64 2.99 7.87
C MET A 12 17.45 2.53 8.70
N HIS A 13 17.50 2.63 10.03
CA HIS A 13 16.34 2.37 10.90
C HIS A 13 15.20 3.33 10.56
N GLY A 14 15.46 4.64 10.50
CA GLY A 14 14.42 5.63 10.12
C GLY A 14 13.80 5.36 8.75
N LEU A 15 14.59 4.93 7.76
CA LEU A 15 14.07 4.54 6.45
C LEU A 15 13.17 3.30 6.53
N ASN A 16 13.58 2.28 7.28
CA ASN A 16 12.78 1.06 7.42
C ASN A 16 11.49 1.32 8.20
N ASP A 17 11.51 2.20 9.20
CA ASP A 17 10.33 2.61 9.97
C ASP A 17 9.32 3.35 9.07
N ALA A 18 9.81 4.27 8.23
CA ALA A 18 8.96 4.96 7.25
C ALA A 18 8.33 3.97 6.24
N LEU A 19 9.11 2.98 5.78
CA LEU A 19 8.60 1.94 4.88
C LEU A 19 7.55 1.05 5.59
N GLU A 20 7.72 0.76 6.88
CA GLU A 20 6.74 0.00 7.64
C GLU A 20 5.44 0.79 7.82
N ASN A 21 5.53 2.08 8.14
CA ASN A 21 4.37 2.97 8.17
C ASN A 21 3.63 2.98 6.83
N LEU A 22 4.36 3.02 5.71
CA LEU A 22 3.76 2.92 4.38
C LEU A 22 2.99 1.61 4.20
N ARG A 23 3.51 0.47 4.68
CA ARG A 23 2.80 -0.82 4.59
C ARG A 23 1.48 -0.83 5.35
N THR A 24 1.35 -0.06 6.44
CA THR A 24 0.11 -0.05 7.24
C THR A 24 -1.08 0.59 6.54
N ILE A 25 -0.81 1.47 5.55
CA ILE A 25 -1.83 2.18 4.78
C ILE A 25 -2.10 1.55 3.41
N MET A 26 -1.40 0.46 3.05
CA MET A 26 -1.60 -0.24 1.79
C MET A 26 -2.85 -1.12 1.82
N PRO A 27 -3.57 -1.26 0.69
CA PRO A 27 -4.81 -2.06 0.62
C PRO A 27 -4.61 -3.59 0.80
N CYS A 28 -3.36 -4.07 0.82
CA CYS A 28 -2.99 -5.48 1.01
C CYS A 28 -2.12 -5.71 2.26
N HIS A 29 -2.31 -4.92 3.31
CA HIS A 29 -1.53 -5.08 4.54
C HIS A 29 -1.84 -6.43 5.22
N SER A 30 -0.83 -7.29 5.36
CA SER A 30 -0.89 -8.51 6.16
C SER A 30 0.00 -8.40 7.40
N LYS A 31 -0.55 -8.80 8.56
CA LYS A 31 0.20 -8.85 9.83
C LYS A 31 1.24 -9.97 9.86
N THR A 32 1.03 -11.03 9.07
CA THR A 32 1.88 -12.23 9.05
C THR A 32 2.87 -12.22 7.88
N GLN A 33 2.54 -11.54 6.78
CA GLN A 33 3.40 -11.48 5.59
C GLN A 33 3.58 -10.03 5.13
N LYS A 34 4.82 -9.54 5.23
CA LYS A 34 5.18 -8.20 4.74
C LYS A 34 5.58 -8.24 3.28
N LEU A 35 5.06 -7.30 2.50
CA LEU A 35 5.55 -7.03 1.15
C LEU A 35 7.05 -6.68 1.18
N SER A 36 7.80 -7.13 0.19
CA SER A 36 9.19 -6.70 0.01
C SER A 36 9.28 -5.18 -0.20
N LYS A 37 10.48 -4.60 -0.12
CA LYS A 37 10.67 -3.15 -0.31
C LYS A 37 10.17 -2.69 -1.68
N ILE A 38 10.50 -3.44 -2.73
CA ILE A 38 10.10 -3.11 -4.11
C ILE A 38 8.60 -3.29 -4.31
N GLU A 39 8.00 -4.33 -3.73
CA GLU A 39 6.55 -4.55 -3.84
C GLU A 39 5.76 -3.46 -3.13
N THR A 40 6.21 -3.05 -1.94
CA THR A 40 5.58 -1.95 -1.19
C THR A 40 5.57 -0.65 -1.99
N LEU A 41 6.71 -0.30 -2.61
CA LEU A 41 6.83 0.94 -3.40
C LEU A 41 6.00 0.90 -4.69
N ARG A 42 5.99 -0.22 -5.40
CA ARG A 42 5.19 -0.39 -6.60
C ARG A 42 3.68 -0.37 -6.27
N LEU A 43 3.26 -1.04 -5.19
CA LEU A 43 1.87 -1.00 -4.73
C LEU A 43 1.46 0.42 -4.34
N ALA A 44 2.32 1.16 -3.62
CA ALA A 44 2.03 2.54 -3.24
C ALA A 44 1.83 3.45 -4.46
N ARG A 45 2.71 3.33 -5.46
CA ARG A 45 2.56 4.07 -6.73
C ARG A 45 1.22 3.76 -7.40
N ASN A 46 0.93 2.47 -7.56
CA ASN A 46 -0.29 2.03 -8.23
C ASN A 46 -1.55 2.45 -7.45
N TYR A 47 -1.50 2.42 -6.12
CA TYR A 47 -2.61 2.85 -5.28
C TYR A 47 -2.87 4.35 -5.42
N ILE A 48 -1.83 5.19 -5.48
CA ILE A 48 -1.99 6.61 -5.78
C ILE A 48 -2.67 6.82 -7.13
N CYS A 49 -2.19 6.15 -8.20
CA CYS A 49 -2.80 6.25 -9.53
C CYS A 49 -4.28 5.82 -9.52
N ALA A 50 -4.59 4.68 -8.92
CA ALA A 50 -5.94 4.14 -8.87
C ALA A 50 -6.89 5.06 -8.08
N LEU A 51 -6.43 5.68 -6.99
CA LEU A 51 -7.20 6.66 -6.24
C LEU A 51 -7.41 7.95 -7.04
N SER A 52 -6.41 8.44 -7.77
CA SER A 52 -6.55 9.60 -8.66
C SER A 52 -7.62 9.35 -9.72
N GLU A 53 -7.58 8.19 -10.38
CA GLU A 53 -8.58 7.81 -11.38
C GLU A 53 -9.99 7.64 -10.77
N ALA A 54 -10.08 7.10 -9.55
CA ALA A 54 -11.37 6.97 -8.85
C ALA A 54 -11.98 8.34 -8.51
N LEU A 55 -11.15 9.32 -8.14
CA LEU A 55 -11.59 10.68 -7.80
C LEU A 55 -11.96 11.49 -9.05
N GLU A 56 -11.19 11.39 -10.14
CA GLU A 56 -11.38 12.19 -11.35
C GLU A 56 -12.36 11.56 -12.35
N GLY A 57 -12.27 10.24 -12.54
CA GLY A 57 -13.05 9.49 -13.55
C GLY A 57 -14.32 8.86 -13.01
N GLY A 58 -14.62 9.02 -11.72
CA GLY A 58 -15.78 8.39 -11.07
C GLY A 58 -15.72 6.86 -11.05
N LEU A 59 -14.53 6.27 -11.28
CA LEU A 59 -14.36 4.83 -11.26
C LEU A 59 -14.68 4.29 -9.87
N SER A 60 -15.54 3.27 -9.83
CA SER A 60 -15.81 2.56 -8.59
C SER A 60 -14.53 1.89 -8.12
N THR A 61 -14.18 2.10 -6.86
CA THR A 61 -13.09 1.41 -6.16
C THR A 61 -13.32 -0.11 -6.03
N GLU A 62 -14.55 -0.57 -6.29
CA GLU A 62 -14.90 -1.99 -6.36
C GLU A 62 -14.83 -2.54 -7.79
N SER A 63 -14.53 -1.68 -8.77
CA SER A 63 -14.40 -2.09 -10.17
C SER A 63 -13.19 -2.99 -10.37
N ARG A 64 -13.34 -3.94 -11.29
CA ARG A 64 -12.22 -4.78 -11.75
C ARG A 64 -11.05 -3.94 -12.26
N ALA A 65 -11.33 -2.84 -12.95
CA ALA A 65 -10.29 -1.93 -13.44
C ALA A 65 -9.42 -1.34 -12.31
N PHE A 66 -10.03 -0.98 -11.17
CA PHE A 66 -9.30 -0.49 -9.99
C PHE A 66 -8.41 -1.59 -9.40
N MET A 67 -8.95 -2.81 -9.29
CA MET A 67 -8.19 -3.96 -8.82
C MET A 67 -7.04 -4.34 -9.76
N ASP A 68 -7.23 -4.25 -11.07
CA ASP A 68 -6.22 -4.53 -12.08
C ASP A 68 -5.04 -3.54 -11.98
N THR A 69 -5.31 -2.26 -11.71
CA THR A 69 -4.26 -1.26 -11.44
C THR A 69 -3.45 -1.61 -10.19
N LEU A 70 -4.08 -2.18 -9.16
CA LEU A 70 -3.41 -2.63 -7.93
C LEU A 70 -2.63 -3.94 -8.07
N GLN A 71 -2.80 -4.69 -9.17
CA GLN A 71 -2.15 -5.99 -9.34
C GLN A 71 -0.63 -5.86 -9.36
N MET A 72 -0.04 -6.39 -8.29
CA MET A 72 1.37 -6.60 -8.11
C MET A 72 1.68 -8.06 -8.39
N THR A 73 2.32 -8.33 -9.52
CA THR A 73 2.96 -9.63 -9.80
C THR A 73 3.97 -9.92 -8.68
N GLY A 74 3.58 -10.77 -7.71
CA GLY A 74 4.43 -11.15 -6.57
C GLY A 74 3.70 -11.63 -5.32
N CYS A 75 2.45 -11.21 -5.09
CA CYS A 75 1.64 -11.75 -4.00
C CYS A 75 1.06 -13.12 -4.42
N ASN A 76 1.72 -14.22 -4.04
CA ASN A 76 1.11 -15.56 -4.04
C ASN A 76 0.03 -15.62 -2.94
N HIS A 77 -1.03 -14.83 -3.07
CA HIS A 77 -2.08 -14.76 -2.06
C HIS A 77 -3.44 -14.82 -2.71
N ASP A 78 -4.26 -15.71 -2.15
CA ASP A 78 -5.63 -16.02 -2.54
C ASP A 78 -6.45 -14.77 -2.93
N PRO A 79 -7.22 -14.83 -4.03
CA PRO A 79 -8.13 -13.76 -4.45
C PRO A 79 -9.14 -13.34 -3.35
N LEU A 80 -9.31 -14.15 -2.31
CA LEU A 80 -10.25 -13.93 -1.21
C LEU A 80 -9.74 -12.98 -0.12
N TYR A 81 -8.44 -12.66 -0.05
CA TYR A 81 -7.89 -11.74 0.96
C TYR A 81 -8.01 -10.27 0.56
N LEU A 82 -8.17 -9.99 -0.74
CA LEU A 82 -8.40 -8.64 -1.26
C LEU A 82 -9.78 -8.08 -0.85
N VAL A 83 -10.67 -8.93 -0.33
CA VAL A 83 -11.98 -8.56 0.20
C VAL A 83 -11.87 -7.89 1.59
N CYS A 84 -10.71 -7.97 2.26
CA CYS A 84 -10.56 -7.59 3.67
C CYS A 84 -10.48 -6.07 3.94
N HIS A 85 -10.68 -5.19 2.95
CA HIS A 85 -10.63 -3.74 3.17
C HIS A 85 -11.80 -2.95 2.58
N SER A 86 -13.01 -3.52 2.68
CA SER A 86 -14.25 -2.72 2.60
C SER A 86 -14.26 -1.58 3.64
N GLU A 87 -13.54 -1.69 4.77
CA GLU A 87 -13.64 -0.73 5.88
C GLU A 87 -12.92 0.62 5.70
N TYR A 88 -11.80 0.69 4.95
CA TYR A 88 -11.10 2.00 4.76
C TYR A 88 -11.58 2.78 3.54
N ILE A 89 -11.99 2.10 2.47
CA ILE A 89 -12.50 2.78 1.27
C ILE A 89 -13.91 3.34 1.54
N CYS A 90 -14.71 2.67 2.37
CA CYS A 90 -16.04 3.16 2.78
C CYS A 90 -15.97 4.44 3.64
N LYS A 91 -14.84 4.71 4.32
CA LYS A 91 -14.61 5.99 5.02
C LYS A 91 -14.44 7.18 4.06
N ILE A 92 -13.87 6.98 2.87
CA ILE A 92 -13.69 8.07 1.88
C ILE A 92 -15.05 8.56 1.37
N ARG A 93 -16.03 7.66 1.17
CA ARG A 93 -17.40 8.05 0.78
C ARG A 93 -18.18 8.79 1.88
N ARG A 94 -17.79 8.66 3.15
CA ARG A 94 -18.48 9.32 4.28
C ARG A 94 -18.07 10.78 4.49
N PHE A 95 -17.04 11.26 3.80
CA PHE A 95 -16.61 12.66 3.81
C PHE A 95 -17.14 13.49 2.63
N SER A 96 -17.85 12.86 1.69
CA SER A 96 -18.43 13.51 0.51
C SER A 96 -19.97 13.61 0.56
N GLN A 97 -20.58 13.39 1.73
CA GLN A 97 -21.99 13.68 2.02
C GLN A 97 -22.08 14.61 3.22
#